data_AF-A0A0F9KB80-F1
#
_entry.id   AF-A0A0F9KB80-F1
#
_cell.length_a   1.000
_cell.length_b   1.000
_cell.length_c   1.000
_cell.angle_alpha   90.00
_cell.angle_beta   90.00
_cell.angle_gamma   90.00
#
_symmetry.space_group_name_H-M   'P 1'
#
loop_
_entity.id
_entity.type
_entity.pdbx_description
1 polymer ?
#
loop_
_entity_poly.entity_id
_entity_poly.type
_entity_poly.pdbx_seq_one_letter_code
_entity_poly.pdbx_strand_id
1 'polypeptide(L)'
;MAKYRKKPLVVEAFQWQPSMGAGNGVVLQQNQISYAVKTLIGEVPIFSGYWIITGAEGARYPCKADVFEANYAPETGHERRSTREQLEEVKDILIREGILTAEEVARDGVRFALKHKFEPEPKRAEKVIR
;
A
#
# COMPACT_ATOMS: atom_id res chain seq x y z
N MET A 1 4.06 -45.94 -4.04
CA MET A 1 3.55 -44.90 -3.12
C MET A 1 2.47 -44.10 -3.84
N ALA A 2 1.43 -43.67 -3.11
CA ALA A 2 0.37 -42.84 -3.67
C ALA A 2 0.89 -41.42 -3.96
N LYS A 3 0.45 -40.84 -5.09
CA LYS A 3 0.77 -39.47 -5.50
C LYS A 3 -0.45 -38.59 -5.27
N TYR A 4 -0.23 -37.41 -4.69
CA TYR A 4 -1.28 -36.43 -4.45
C TYR A 4 -0.88 -35.09 -5.08
N ARG A 5 -1.88 -34.32 -5.52
CA ARG A 5 -1.70 -32.95 -6.02
C ARG A 5 -2.23 -31.96 -4.99
N LYS A 6 -1.52 -30.84 -4.81
CA LYS A 6 -1.99 -29.71 -4.00
C LYS A 6 -3.20 -29.08 -4.70
N LYS A 7 -4.19 -28.61 -3.92
CA LYS A 7 -5.30 -27.80 -4.46
C LYS A 7 -4.77 -26.42 -4.91
N PRO A 8 -5.35 -25.80 -5.95
CA PRO A 8 -5.08 -24.39 -6.25
C PRO A 8 -5.42 -23.55 -5.01
N LEU A 9 -4.52 -22.64 -4.63
CA LEU A 9 -4.59 -21.90 -3.37
C LEU A 9 -4.53 -20.40 -3.66
N VAL A 10 -5.60 -19.71 -3.33
CA VAL A 10 -5.67 -18.24 -3.26
C VAL A 10 -5.52 -17.84 -1.80
N VAL A 11 -4.72 -16.81 -1.51
CA VAL A 11 -4.49 -16.32 -0.15
C VAL A 11 -4.73 -14.82 -0.06
N GLU A 12 -5.23 -14.38 1.09
CA GLU A 12 -5.23 -12.97 1.44
C GLU A 12 -3.91 -12.63 2.12
N ALA A 13 -3.24 -11.58 1.65
CA ALA A 13 -2.02 -11.12 2.27
C ALA A 13 -1.89 -9.61 2.12
N PHE A 14 -1.21 -8.98 3.08
CA PHE A 14 -0.82 -7.58 2.98
C PHE A 14 0.65 -7.42 3.37
N GLN A 15 1.32 -6.44 2.77
CA GLN A 15 2.69 -6.11 3.11
C GLN A 15 2.70 -5.14 4.30
N TRP A 16 3.29 -5.55 5.40
CA TRP A 16 3.35 -4.74 6.62
C TRP A 16 4.48 -3.72 6.55
N GLN A 17 4.21 -2.53 7.10
CA GLN A 17 5.19 -1.47 7.29
C GLN A 17 5.09 -0.92 8.72
N PRO A 18 6.19 -0.41 9.31
CA PRO A 18 6.18 0.16 10.66
C PRO A 18 5.16 1.28 10.87
N SER A 19 4.86 2.05 9.83
CA SER A 19 3.84 3.12 9.84
C SER A 19 2.42 2.61 10.10
N MET A 20 2.16 1.32 9.83
CA MET A 20 0.86 0.68 10.11
C MET A 20 0.69 0.33 11.59
N GLY A 21 1.79 0.27 12.35
CA GLY A 21 1.77 -0.09 13.77
C GLY A 21 1.30 -1.53 14.03
N ALA A 22 0.79 -1.73 15.25
CA ALA A 22 0.17 -2.99 15.67
C ALA A 22 -1.29 -3.05 15.20
N GLY A 23 -1.76 -4.25 14.85
CA GLY A 23 -3.07 -4.47 14.23
C GLY A 23 -3.01 -5.62 13.23
N ASN A 24 -4.16 -6.16 12.84
CA ASN A 24 -4.23 -7.28 11.88
C ASN A 24 -3.29 -8.45 12.22
N GLY A 25 -3.19 -8.78 13.51
CA GLY A 25 -2.39 -9.90 14.01
C GLY A 25 -0.93 -9.56 14.25
N VAL A 26 -0.51 -8.34 13.91
CA VAL A 26 0.76 -7.77 14.36
C VAL A 26 0.59 -7.20 15.76
N VAL A 27 1.52 -7.53 16.64
CA VAL A 27 1.62 -7.05 18.02
C VAL A 27 2.96 -6.34 18.22
N LEU A 28 2.96 -5.34 19.09
CA LEU A 28 4.18 -4.69 19.56
C LEU A 28 4.75 -5.54 20.70
N GLN A 29 6.01 -5.94 20.57
CA GLN A 29 6.66 -6.75 21.60
C GLN A 29 6.90 -5.93 22.88
N GLN A 30 7.14 -6.63 23.99
CA GLN A 30 7.36 -6.02 25.31
C GLN A 30 8.49 -4.98 25.33
N ASN A 31 9.47 -5.11 24.43
CA ASN A 31 10.57 -4.14 24.28
C ASN A 31 10.14 -2.81 23.65
N GLN A 32 8.88 -2.66 23.20
CA GLN A 32 8.30 -1.46 22.59
C GLN A 32 9.02 -0.96 21.32
N ILE A 33 9.93 -1.75 20.76
CA ILE A 33 10.79 -1.35 19.62
C ILE A 33 10.57 -2.29 18.42
N SER A 34 10.11 -3.51 18.65
CA SER A 34 9.96 -4.54 17.62
C SER A 34 8.53 -5.07 17.51
N TYR A 35 8.18 -5.50 16.31
CA TYR A 35 6.86 -6.05 16.01
C TYR A 35 6.95 -7.55 15.75
N ALA A 36 5.87 -8.25 16.09
CA ALA A 36 5.73 -9.67 15.83
C ALA A 36 4.32 -10.00 15.35
N VAL A 37 4.17 -11.09 14.60
CA VAL A 37 2.85 -11.63 14.24
C VAL A 37 2.48 -12.71 15.23
N LYS A 38 1.27 -12.64 15.76
CA LYS A 38 0.70 -13.70 16.58
C LYS A 38 0.27 -14.86 15.66
N THR A 39 1.08 -15.90 15.63
CA THR A 39 0.82 -17.14 14.89
C THR A 39 0.28 -18.22 15.82
N LEU A 40 -0.12 -19.38 15.27
CA LEU A 40 -0.51 -20.56 16.06
C LEU A 40 0.63 -21.13 16.90
N ILE A 41 1.88 -20.86 16.52
CA ILE A 41 3.10 -21.37 17.18
C ILE A 41 3.61 -20.36 18.22
N GLY A 42 3.01 -19.16 18.28
CA GLY A 42 3.44 -18.06 19.13
C GLY A 42 3.75 -16.80 18.33
N GLU A 43 4.42 -15.84 18.97
CA GLU A 43 4.80 -14.58 18.36
C GLU A 43 6.07 -14.74 17.52
N VAL A 44 5.98 -14.41 16.23
CA VAL A 44 7.10 -14.47 15.29
C VAL A 44 7.51 -13.06 14.90
N PRO A 45 8.78 -12.64 15.11
CA PRO A 45 9.22 -11.28 14.81
C PRO A 45 9.14 -10.97 13.31
N ILE A 46 8.80 -9.72 13.01
CA ILE A 46 8.70 -9.20 11.64
C ILE A 46 9.46 -7.91 11.45
N PHE A 47 9.78 -7.61 10.19
CA PHE A 47 10.43 -6.37 9.78
C PHE A 47 9.62 -5.68 8.69
N SER A 48 9.99 -4.43 8.40
CA SER A 48 9.39 -3.67 7.31
C SER A 48 9.44 -4.46 5.99
N GLY A 49 8.33 -4.49 5.28
CA GLY A 49 8.22 -5.17 3.99
C GLY A 49 7.86 -6.65 4.07
N TYR A 50 7.71 -7.24 5.25
CA TYR A 50 7.19 -8.61 5.40
C TYR A 50 5.73 -8.67 4.98
N TRP A 51 5.36 -9.76 4.29
CA TRP A 51 3.98 -10.08 3.99
C TRP A 51 3.35 -10.84 5.14
N ILE A 52 2.15 -10.44 5.54
CA ILE A 52 1.35 -11.16 6.52
C ILE A 52 0.26 -11.89 5.74
N ILE A 53 0.41 -13.21 5.63
CA ILE A 53 -0.51 -14.09 4.92
C ILE A 53 -1.56 -14.58 5.91
N THR A 54 -2.82 -14.51 5.51
CA THR A 54 -3.96 -15.05 6.26
C THR A 54 -4.30 -16.42 5.69
N GLY A 55 -4.10 -17.46 6.51
CA GLY A 55 -4.45 -18.84 6.19
C GLY A 55 -5.88 -19.20 6.56
N ALA A 56 -6.21 -20.50 6.46
CA ALA A 56 -7.50 -21.02 6.89
C ALA A 56 -7.77 -20.71 8.36
N GLU A 57 -9.03 -20.44 8.70
CA GLU A 57 -9.49 -20.12 10.07
C GLU A 57 -8.88 -18.83 10.66
N GLY A 58 -8.37 -17.93 9.82
CA GLY A 58 -7.84 -16.63 10.25
C GLY A 58 -6.45 -16.70 10.88
N ALA A 59 -5.77 -17.84 10.80
CA ALA A 59 -4.38 -17.98 11.23
C ALA A 59 -3.48 -17.07 10.38
N ARG A 60 -2.54 -16.36 11.00
CA ARG A 60 -1.63 -15.43 10.31
C ARG A 60 -0.20 -15.91 10.35
N TYR A 61 0.51 -15.67 9.25
CA TYR A 61 1.90 -16.11 9.07
C TYR A 61 2.73 -14.99 8.43
N PRO A 62 3.90 -14.67 9.00
CA PRO A 62 4.83 -13.77 8.35
C PRO A 62 5.58 -14.48 7.22
N CYS A 63 5.78 -13.78 6.11
CA CYS A 63 6.53 -14.23 4.94
C CYS A 63 7.45 -13.09 4.47
N LYS A 64 8.69 -13.40 4.11
CA LYS A 64 9.59 -12.40 3.55
C LYS A 64 9.12 -12.00 2.14
N ALA A 65 9.42 -10.77 1.73
CA ALA A 65 9.01 -10.24 0.42
C ALA A 65 9.51 -11.09 -0.76
N ASP A 66 10.80 -11.44 -0.75
CA ASP A 66 11.44 -12.30 -1.74
C ASP A 66 10.77 -13.67 -1.84
N VAL A 67 10.47 -14.29 -0.70
CA VAL A 67 9.79 -15.60 -0.65
C VAL A 67 8.35 -15.48 -1.14
N PHE A 68 7.64 -14.41 -0.78
CA PHE A 68 6.26 -14.19 -1.20
C PHE A 68 6.17 -14.01 -2.71
N GLU A 69 6.98 -13.12 -3.27
CA GLU A 69 7.00 -12.81 -4.72
C GLU A 69 7.43 -14.02 -5.57
N ALA A 70 8.28 -14.89 -5.03
CA ALA A 70 8.67 -16.12 -5.71
C ALA A 70 7.56 -17.20 -5.75
N ASN A 71 6.60 -17.17 -4.82
CA ASN A 71 5.59 -18.22 -4.65
C ASN A 71 4.16 -17.79 -4.97
N TYR A 72 3.87 -16.49 -4.97
CA TYR A 72 2.53 -15.94 -5.13
C TYR A 72 2.52 -14.92 -6.27
N ALA A 73 1.50 -15.04 -7.12
CA ALA A 73 1.18 -14.04 -8.13
C ALA A 73 -0.13 -13.33 -7.73
N PRO A 74 -0.31 -12.05 -8.07
CA PRO A 74 -1.57 -11.37 -7.84
C PRO A 74 -2.71 -12.09 -8.58
N GLU A 75 -3.84 -12.28 -7.90
CA GLU A 75 -5.09 -12.69 -8.54
C GLU A 75 -5.48 -11.61 -9.56
N THR A 76 -6.02 -12.02 -10.71
CA THR A 76 -6.35 -11.13 -11.83
C THR A 76 -7.20 -9.94 -11.36
N GLY A 77 -6.72 -8.71 -11.56
CA GLY A 77 -7.39 -7.47 -11.13
C GLY A 77 -6.78 -6.77 -9.90
N HIS A 78 -5.82 -7.39 -9.21
CA HIS A 78 -5.05 -6.73 -8.12
C HIS A 78 -3.64 -6.33 -8.59
N GLU A 79 -3.54 -5.63 -9.71
CA GLU A 79 -2.28 -4.99 -10.09
C GLU A 79 -2.05 -3.77 -9.21
N ARG A 80 -0.84 -3.66 -8.63
CA ARG A 80 -0.34 -2.39 -8.09
C ARG A 80 -0.19 -1.44 -9.28
N ARG A 81 -1.28 -0.80 -9.67
CA ARG A 81 -1.26 0.21 -10.72
C ARG A 81 -0.31 1.30 -10.29
N SER A 82 0.65 1.61 -11.15
CA SER A 82 1.56 2.73 -10.91
C SER A 82 0.73 3.97 -10.65
N THR A 83 1.19 4.85 -9.75
CA THR A 83 0.53 6.15 -9.51
C THR A 83 0.27 6.89 -10.82
N ARG A 84 1.15 6.70 -11.82
CA ARG A 84 0.99 7.25 -13.16
C ARG A 84 -0.22 6.69 -13.91
N GLU A 85 -0.45 5.38 -13.84
CA GLU A 85 -1.59 4.70 -14.48
C GLU A 85 -2.91 5.10 -13.83
N GLN A 86 -2.93 5.19 -12.50
CA GLN A 86 -4.09 5.67 -11.76
C GLN A 86 -4.43 7.11 -12.14
N LEU A 87 -3.42 7.99 -12.23
CA LEU A 87 -3.61 9.39 -12.60
C LEU A 87 -4.11 9.56 -14.05
N GLU A 88 -3.65 8.72 -14.99
CA GLU A 88 -4.11 8.78 -16.38
C GLU A 88 -5.58 8.34 -16.52
N GLU A 89 -6.05 7.41 -15.69
CA GLU A 89 -7.45 6.96 -15.72
C GLU A 89 -8.42 8.02 -15.16
N VAL A 90 -7.99 8.79 -14.14
CA VAL A 90 -8.82 9.86 -13.57
C VAL A 90 -8.68 11.18 -14.33
N LYS A 91 -7.68 11.30 -15.22
CA LYS A 91 -7.42 12.51 -16.03
C LYS A 91 -8.66 13.00 -16.77
N ASP A 92 -9.34 12.10 -17.49
CA ASP A 92 -10.50 12.47 -18.30
C ASP A 92 -11.68 12.91 -17.44
N ILE A 93 -11.84 12.30 -16.26
CA ILE A 93 -12.84 12.70 -15.27
C ILE A 93 -12.52 14.11 -14.76
N LEU A 94 -11.25 14.38 -14.40
CA LEU A 94 -10.84 15.69 -13.89
C LEU A 94 -11.02 16.80 -14.93
N ILE A 95 -10.78 16.51 -16.21
CA ILE A 95 -11.01 17.47 -17.30
C ILE A 95 -12.50 17.68 -17.54
N ARG A 96 -13.29 16.60 -17.57
CA ARG A 96 -14.74 16.66 -17.79
C ARG A 96 -15.46 17.44 -16.69
N GLU A 97 -15.08 17.22 -15.43
CA GLU A 97 -15.68 17.91 -14.28
C GLU A 97 -15.13 19.34 -14.10
N GLY A 98 -14.25 19.81 -15.01
CA GLY A 98 -13.67 21.16 -14.97
C GLY A 98 -12.67 21.39 -13.85
N ILE A 99 -12.27 20.33 -13.14
CA ILE A 99 -11.29 20.38 -12.06
C ILE A 99 -9.90 20.68 -12.63
N LEU A 100 -9.56 20.15 -13.81
CA LEU A 100 -8.34 20.48 -14.55
C LEU A 100 -8.69 20.83 -16.00
N THR A 101 -7.81 21.57 -16.67
CA THR A 101 -7.87 21.78 -18.12
C THR A 101 -6.94 20.84 -18.85
N ALA A 102 -7.23 20.54 -20.11
CA ALA A 102 -6.36 19.72 -20.95
C ALA A 102 -4.93 20.33 -21.08
N GLU A 103 -4.84 21.66 -21.08
CA GLU A 103 -3.57 22.40 -21.13
C GLU A 103 -2.77 22.29 -19.82
N GLU A 104 -3.42 22.42 -18.66
CA GLU A 104 -2.77 22.21 -17.34
C GLU A 104 -2.23 20.79 -17.23
N VAL A 105 -3.00 19.78 -17.64
CA VAL A 105 -2.55 18.39 -17.62
C VAL A 105 -1.39 18.17 -18.60
N ALA A 106 -1.41 18.77 -19.78
CA ALA A 106 -0.33 18.63 -20.78
C ALA A 106 0.98 19.29 -20.34
N ARG A 107 0.90 20.43 -19.63
CA ARG A 107 2.07 21.17 -19.15
C ARG A 107 2.73 20.51 -17.94
N ASP A 108 1.92 20.13 -16.96
CA ASP A 108 2.39 19.84 -15.61
C ASP A 108 2.16 18.37 -15.20
N GLY A 109 1.30 17.65 -15.92
CA GLY A 109 0.82 16.34 -15.53
C GLY A 109 -0.21 16.40 -14.40
N VAL A 110 -1.07 15.38 -14.34
CA VAL A 110 -2.23 15.33 -13.43
C VAL A 110 -1.84 15.54 -11.96
N ARG A 111 -0.74 14.92 -11.51
CA ARG A 111 -0.26 15.01 -10.12
C ARG A 111 0.09 16.44 -9.71
N PHE A 112 0.81 17.15 -10.55
CA PHE A 112 1.34 18.48 -10.24
C PHE A 112 0.24 19.53 -10.36
N ALA A 113 -0.61 19.42 -11.39
CA ALA A 113 -1.76 20.30 -11.58
C ALA A 113 -2.75 20.22 -10.40
N LEU A 114 -3.02 19.02 -9.87
CA LEU A 114 -3.81 18.84 -8.66
C LEU A 114 -3.16 19.51 -7.44
N LYS A 115 -1.84 19.36 -7.28
CA LYS A 115 -1.12 19.96 -6.15
C LYS A 115 -1.25 21.49 -6.15
N HIS A 116 -1.08 22.13 -7.31
CA HIS A 116 -1.17 23.57 -7.45
C HIS A 116 -2.59 24.14 -7.27
N LYS A 117 -3.65 23.41 -7.64
CA LYS A 117 -5.02 23.88 -7.44
C LYS A 117 -5.52 23.79 -5.99
N PHE A 118 -4.98 22.88 -5.19
CA PHE A 118 -5.44 22.63 -3.83
C PHE A 118 -4.46 23.09 -2.75
N GLU A 119 -3.24 23.52 -3.09
CA GLU A 119 -2.37 24.20 -2.13
C GLU A 119 -2.87 25.63 -1.88
N PRO A 120 -3.10 26.02 -0.61
CA PRO A 120 -3.45 27.39 -0.29
C PRO A 120 -2.29 28.31 -0.63
N GLU A 121 -2.59 29.42 -1.32
CA GLU A 121 -1.64 30.50 -1.63
C GLU A 121 -0.80 30.82 -0.37
N PRO A 122 0.54 30.89 -0.48
CA PRO A 122 1.38 31.22 0.65
C PRO A 122 0.95 32.59 1.18
N LYS A 123 0.52 32.63 2.45
CA LYS A 123 0.10 33.86 3.12
C LYS A 123 1.14 34.94 2.86
N ARG A 124 0.75 35.95 2.07
CA ARG A 124 1.59 37.09 1.72
C ARG A 124 2.15 37.65 3.03
N ALA A 125 3.45 37.49 3.25
CA ALA A 125 4.11 38.03 4.42
C ALA A 125 3.89 39.54 4.39
N GLU A 126 3.02 40.04 5.28
CA GLU A 126 2.86 41.46 5.51
C GLU A 126 4.24 41.98 5.92
N LYS A 127 4.86 42.73 5.01
CA LYS A 127 6.03 43.55 5.32
C LYS A 127 5.55 44.56 6.36
N VAL A 128 5.76 44.24 7.63
CA VAL A 128 5.73 45.20 8.72
C VAL A 128 6.89 46.16 8.45
N ILE A 129 6.57 47.27 7.79
CA ILE A 129 7.45 48.42 7.66
C ILE A 129 7.54 49.01 9.08
N ARG A 130 8.72 48.88 9.69
CA ARG A 130 9.10 49.63 10.89
C ARG A 130 9.63 51.00 10.50
#